data_AF-A0A143X490-F1
#
_entry.id   AF-A0A143X490-F1
#
_cell.length_a   1.000
_cell.length_b   1.000
_cell.length_c   1.000
_cell.angle_alpha   90.00
_cell.angle_beta   90.00
_cell.angle_gamma   90.00
#
_symmetry.space_group_name_H-M   'P 1'
#
loop_
_entity.id
_entity.type
_entity.pdbx_description
1 polymer ?
#
loop_
_entity_poly.entity_id
_entity_poly.type
_entity_poly.pdbx_seq_one_letter_code
_entity_poly.pdbx_strand_id
1 'polypeptide(L)'
;MKTLYLDCQMGAAGDMLTAALLELLEDKEAFIAKLNHLGLPGVRFEPEASTKCGIVGTHMHVLINGEEEEVMVHHHHDHHHHEHEHHHHHDHEHDHSHEHGHHHHTSLHDIEHIVSHLAVSEQVKANVLAVYRLIAEAESQAHGMPVSEIHFHEVGSMDAVADVTASVY
;
A
#
# COMPACT_ATOMS: atom_id res chain seq x y z
N MET A 1 16.65 23.58 13.12
CA MET A 1 15.24 23.89 12.78
C MET A 1 14.41 22.66 13.20
N LYS A 2 13.23 22.80 13.81
CA LYS A 2 12.40 21.66 14.28
C LYS A 2 11.10 21.48 13.47
N THR A 3 11.07 22.03 12.26
CA THR A 3 9.85 22.07 11.45
C THR A 3 10.07 21.22 10.21
N LEU A 4 9.22 20.21 10.04
CA LEU A 4 9.07 19.46 8.81
C LEU A 4 7.91 20.06 8.01
N TYR A 5 8.09 20.27 6.71
CA TYR A 5 7.05 20.76 5.81
C TYR A 5 6.85 19.72 4.71
N LEU A 6 5.61 19.23 4.57
CA LEU A 6 5.21 18.27 3.57
C LEU A 6 4.21 18.94 2.63
N ASP A 7 4.55 19.02 1.34
CA ASP A 7 3.64 19.49 0.29
C ASP A 7 3.13 18.28 -0.50
N CYS A 8 1.97 17.78 -0.07
CA CYS A 8 1.36 16.57 -0.62
C CYS A 8 0.26 16.89 -1.64
N GLN A 9 0.43 17.91 -2.48
CA GLN A 9 -0.60 18.30 -3.47
C GLN A 9 -1.03 17.15 -4.38
N MET A 10 -0.10 16.24 -4.70
CA MET A 10 -0.35 15.03 -5.52
C MET A 10 -0.30 13.74 -4.69
N GLY A 11 -0.39 13.85 -3.36
CA GLY A 11 -0.17 12.75 -2.43
C GLY A 11 1.30 12.52 -2.10
N ALA A 12 1.54 11.55 -1.21
CA ALA A 12 2.85 11.01 -0.87
C ALA A 12 2.68 9.50 -0.64
N ALA A 13 3.47 8.68 -1.34
CA ALA A 13 3.52 7.25 -1.08
C ALA A 13 4.18 6.98 0.28
N GLY A 14 3.75 5.92 0.96
CA GLY A 14 4.16 5.67 2.34
C GLY A 14 5.63 5.24 2.43
N ASP A 15 6.12 4.47 1.46
CA ASP A 15 7.53 4.13 1.28
C ASP A 15 8.42 5.39 1.17
N MET A 16 8.00 6.39 0.37
CA MET A 16 8.68 7.67 0.19
C MET A 16 8.65 8.48 1.48
N LEU A 17 7.52 8.49 2.20
CA LEU A 17 7.40 9.18 3.48
C LEU A 17 8.30 8.53 4.53
N THR A 18 8.31 7.20 4.60
CA THR A 18 9.17 6.42 5.50
C THR A 18 10.65 6.68 5.22
N ALA A 19 11.06 6.69 3.95
CA ALA A 19 12.43 7.04 3.55
C ALA A 19 12.78 8.48 3.94
N ALA A 20 11.88 9.44 3.70
CA ALA A 20 12.11 10.84 4.03
C ALA A 20 12.25 11.06 5.55
N LEU A 21 11.45 10.36 6.36
CA LEU A 21 11.54 10.40 7.82
C LEU A 21 12.80 9.70 8.34
N LEU A 22 13.19 8.58 7.73
CA LEU A 22 14.43 7.86 8.06
C LEU A 22 15.67 8.75 7.87
N GLU A 23 15.70 9.56 6.82
CA GLU A 23 16.79 10.51 6.54
C GLU A 23 16.98 11.57 7.64
N LEU A 24 15.99 11.78 8.50
CA LEU A 24 16.07 12.71 9.64
C LEU A 24 16.71 12.06 10.89
N LEU A 25 16.86 10.73 10.91
CA LEU A 25 17.38 9.99 12.05
C LEU A 25 18.89 9.82 11.98
N GLU A 26 19.57 9.96 13.13
CA GLU A 26 21.02 9.74 13.22
C GLU A 26 21.40 8.26 13.06
N ASP A 27 20.61 7.35 13.63
CA ASP A 27 20.83 5.91 13.61
C ASP A 27 19.76 5.20 12.78
N LYS A 28 19.97 5.21 11.45
CA LYS A 28 19.07 4.62 10.46
C LYS A 28 18.97 3.11 10.62
N GLU A 29 20.10 2.44 10.84
CA GLU A 29 20.18 0.99 10.98
C GLU A 29 19.38 0.49 12.19
N ALA A 30 19.50 1.17 13.34
CA ALA A 30 18.71 0.81 14.51
C ALA A 30 17.21 1.03 14.31
N PHE A 31 16.81 2.04 13.54
CA PHE A 31 15.40 2.27 13.21
C PHE A 31 14.85 1.19 12.28
N ILE A 32 15.56 0.86 11.19
CA ILE A 32 15.18 -0.24 10.30
C ILE A 32 15.11 -1.58 11.03
N ALA A 33 16.08 -1.83 11.93
CA ALA A 33 16.04 -3.02 12.78
C ALA A 33 14.77 -3.05 13.63
N LYS A 34 14.33 -1.93 14.21
CA LYS A 34 13.07 -1.86 14.97
C LYS A 34 11.85 -2.11 14.08
N LEU A 35 11.76 -1.46 12.91
CA LEU A 35 10.67 -1.67 11.96
C LEU A 35 10.51 -3.14 11.57
N ASN A 36 11.62 -3.80 11.27
CA ASN A 36 11.65 -5.23 10.92
C ASN A 36 11.33 -6.17 12.10
N HIS A 37 11.22 -5.67 13.33
CA HIS A 37 10.84 -6.43 14.53
C HIS A 37 9.45 -6.05 15.07
N LEU A 38 8.65 -5.27 14.33
CA LEU A 38 7.30 -4.88 14.77
C LEU A 38 6.28 -6.02 14.75
N GLY A 39 6.62 -7.18 14.18
CA GLY A 39 5.72 -8.34 14.11
C GLY A 39 4.73 -8.27 12.95
N LEU A 40 4.98 -7.43 11.94
CA LEU A 40 4.25 -7.44 10.68
C LEU A 40 4.56 -8.75 9.91
N PRO A 41 3.56 -9.61 9.60
CA PRO A 41 3.81 -10.90 8.98
C PRO A 41 4.37 -10.76 7.56
N GLY A 42 5.53 -11.35 7.31
CA GLY A 42 6.15 -11.38 5.98
C GLY A 42 6.74 -10.04 5.52
N VAL A 43 6.59 -8.97 6.30
CA VAL A 43 7.05 -7.62 5.93
C VAL A 43 8.52 -7.43 6.22
N ARG A 44 9.23 -6.78 5.30
CA ARG A 44 10.61 -6.35 5.48
C ARG A 44 10.87 -5.00 4.83
N PHE A 45 11.38 -4.07 5.62
CA PHE A 45 11.86 -2.76 5.17
C PHE A 45 13.34 -2.85 4.80
N GLU A 46 13.68 -2.46 3.58
CA GLU A 46 15.06 -2.37 3.09
C GLU A 46 15.34 -0.99 2.48
N PRO A 47 16.15 -0.13 3.13
CA PRO A 47 16.56 1.12 2.51
C PRO A 47 17.62 0.86 1.43
N GLU A 48 17.41 1.41 0.25
CA GLU A 48 18.38 1.46 -0.84
C GLU A 48 18.78 2.91 -1.13
N ALA A 49 20.09 3.17 -1.22
CA ALA A 49 20.57 4.48 -1.68
C ALA A 49 20.23 4.64 -3.18
N SER A 50 19.51 5.70 -3.52
CA SER A 50 19.03 5.92 -4.88
C SER A 50 19.45 7.29 -5.42
N THR A 51 19.52 7.39 -6.75
CA THR A 51 19.72 8.67 -7.43
C THR A 51 18.80 8.73 -8.64
N LYS A 52 17.85 9.68 -8.63
CA LYS A 52 16.88 9.88 -9.71
C LYS A 52 16.95 11.32 -10.18
N CYS A 53 17.16 11.51 -11.49
CA CYS A 53 17.30 12.84 -12.09
C CYS A 53 18.37 13.74 -11.41
N GLY A 54 19.44 13.14 -10.87
CA GLY A 54 20.51 13.87 -10.17
C GLY A 54 20.22 14.23 -8.71
N ILE A 55 19.06 13.81 -8.18
CA ILE A 55 18.71 13.95 -6.76
C ILE A 55 19.08 12.65 -6.05
N VAL A 56 19.91 12.76 -5.02
CA VAL A 56 20.29 11.63 -4.15
C VAL A 56 19.29 11.53 -3.00
N GLY A 57 18.88 10.30 -2.69
CA GLY A 57 18.00 10.01 -1.56
C GLY A 57 18.02 8.53 -1.21
N THR A 58 17.00 8.12 -0.46
CA THR A 58 16.75 6.73 -0.12
C THR A 58 15.45 6.30 -0.73
N HIS A 59 15.46 5.13 -1.37
CA HIS A 59 14.27 4.38 -1.72
C HIS A 59 14.02 3.36 -0.61
N MET A 60 12.81 3.31 -0.08
CA MET A 60 12.44 2.30 0.93
C MET A 60 11.74 1.16 0.21
N HIS A 61 12.35 -0.01 0.15
CA HIS A 61 11.67 -1.20 -0.31
C HIS A 61 10.86 -1.77 0.85
N VAL A 62 9.56 -1.99 0.62
CA VAL A 62 8.67 -2.67 1.55
C VAL A 62 8.30 -4.01 0.92
N LEU A 63 8.99 -5.05 1.36
CA LEU A 63 8.87 -6.40 0.80
C LEU A 63 7.85 -7.21 1.59
N ILE A 64 6.90 -7.81 0.91
CA ILE A 64 5.92 -8.76 1.45
C ILE A 64 6.32 -10.16 0.99
N ASN A 65 6.77 -11.00 1.93
CA ASN A 65 7.32 -12.33 1.66
C ASN A 65 8.49 -12.34 0.66
N GLY A 66 9.22 -11.23 0.54
CA GLY A 66 10.39 -11.09 -0.33
C GLY A 66 10.11 -10.46 -1.70
N GLU A 67 8.86 -10.08 -1.98
CA GLU A 67 8.45 -9.41 -3.21
C GLU A 67 7.84 -8.05 -2.86
N GLU A 68 8.03 -7.03 -3.70
CA GLU A 68 7.25 -5.80 -3.59
C GLU A 68 5.85 -6.06 -4.14
N GLU A 69 4.81 -5.53 -3.48
CA GLU A 69 3.47 -5.57 -4.05
C GLU A 69 3.44 -4.71 -5.33
N GLU A 70 3.28 -5.36 -6.49
CA GLU A 70 3.12 -4.64 -7.75
C GLU A 70 1.78 -3.87 -7.74
N VAL A 71 1.85 -2.56 -7.87
CA VAL A 71 0.69 -1.76 -8.24
C VAL A 71 0.34 -2.13 -9.67
N MET A 72 -0.63 -3.03 -9.87
CA MET A 72 -1.17 -3.31 -11.19
C MET A 72 -1.83 -2.04 -11.72
N VAL A 73 -1.06 -1.21 -12.41
CA VAL A 73 -1.60 -0.21 -13.31
C VAL A 73 -2.38 -1.03 -14.34
N HIS A 74 -3.70 -1.04 -14.22
CA HIS A 74 -4.57 -1.63 -15.24
C HIS A 74 -4.26 -0.91 -16.55
N HIS A 75 -3.33 -1.47 -17.32
CA HIS A 75 -3.17 -1.15 -18.72
C HIS A 75 -4.48 -1.59 -19.38
N HIS A 76 -5.44 -0.67 -19.42
CA HIS A 76 -6.51 -0.71 -20.40
C HIS A 76 -5.79 -0.71 -21.76
N HIS A 77 -5.55 -1.90 -22.30
CA HIS A 77 -5.32 -2.08 -23.70
C HIS A 77 -6.61 -1.66 -24.40
N ASP A 78 -6.68 -0.36 -24.70
CA ASP A 78 -7.65 0.25 -25.58
C ASP A 78 -7.32 -0.25 -27.00
N HIS A 79 -7.79 -1.45 -27.34
CA HIS A 79 -7.67 -1.98 -28.69
C HIS A 79 -8.71 -1.30 -29.57
N HIS A 80 -8.20 -0.33 -30.32
CA HIS A 80 -8.85 0.39 -31.40
C HIS A 80 -9.70 -0.49 -32.36
N HIS A 81 -10.88 0.03 -32.68
CA HIS A 81 -11.69 -0.10 -33.91
C HIS A 81 -11.23 -1.09 -34.99
N HIS A 82 -12.14 -2.01 -35.33
CA HIS A 82 -12.37 -2.42 -36.72
C HIS A 82 -13.87 -2.55 -37.00
N GLU A 83 -14.40 -1.65 -37.85
CA GLU A 83 -15.67 -1.87 -38.54
C GLU A 83 -15.49 -2.99 -39.56
N HIS A 84 -16.13 -4.14 -39.34
CA HIS A 84 -16.37 -5.12 -40.41
C HIS A 84 -17.72 -5.83 -40.18
N GLU A 85 -18.69 -5.56 -41.07
CA GLU A 85 -19.85 -6.43 -41.28
C GLU A 85 -19.37 -7.74 -41.91
N HIS A 86 -19.31 -8.84 -41.16
CA HIS A 86 -19.37 -10.18 -41.75
C HIS A 86 -20.02 -11.18 -40.78
N HIS A 87 -21.19 -11.68 -41.18
CA HIS A 87 -21.80 -12.91 -40.67
C HIS A 87 -20.86 -14.09 -40.90
N HIS A 88 -20.41 -14.80 -39.87
CA HIS A 88 -20.20 -16.26 -39.91
C HIS A 88 -20.32 -16.88 -38.51
N HIS A 89 -21.09 -17.97 -38.45
CA HIS A 89 -21.38 -18.80 -37.30
C HIS A 89 -20.20 -19.77 -37.10
N HIS A 90 -19.40 -19.60 -36.04
CA HIS A 90 -18.52 -20.65 -35.56
C HIS A 90 -18.52 -20.65 -34.03
N ASP A 91 -19.06 -21.74 -33.50
CA ASP A 91 -19.07 -22.09 -32.09
C ASP A 91 -17.65 -22.52 -31.72
N HIS A 92 -16.92 -21.65 -31.03
CA HIS A 92 -15.63 -21.94 -30.44
C HIS A 92 -15.70 -21.63 -28.95
N GLU A 93 -15.96 -22.67 -28.15
CA GLU A 93 -15.69 -22.68 -26.72
C GLU A 93 -14.16 -22.52 -26.53
N HIS A 94 -13.72 -21.29 -26.33
CA HIS A 94 -12.43 -21.02 -25.73
C HIS A 94 -12.65 -20.82 -24.23
N ASP A 95 -12.37 -21.87 -23.46
CA ASP A 95 -12.20 -21.81 -22.01
C ASP A 95 -10.93 -21.02 -21.71
N HIS A 96 -11.07 -19.69 -21.68
CA HIS A 96 -10.05 -18.81 -21.13
C HIS A 96 -10.21 -18.83 -19.61
N SER A 97 -9.47 -19.75 -18.97
CA SER A 97 -9.13 -19.66 -17.55
C SER A 97 -8.24 -18.43 -17.36
N HIS A 98 -8.87 -17.27 -17.27
CA HIS A 98 -8.25 -16.10 -16.67
C HIS A 98 -8.05 -16.43 -15.20
N GLU A 99 -6.80 -16.72 -14.82
CA GLU A 99 -6.35 -16.71 -13.44
C GLU A 99 -6.51 -15.27 -12.93
N HIS A 100 -7.71 -14.95 -12.46
CA HIS A 100 -7.99 -13.67 -11.82
C HIS A 100 -7.22 -13.70 -10.50
N GLY A 101 -6.13 -12.92 -10.42
CA GLY A 101 -5.44 -12.64 -9.18
C GLY A 101 -6.47 -12.30 -8.11
N HIS A 102 -6.50 -13.09 -7.03
CA HIS A 102 -7.46 -12.95 -5.96
C HIS A 102 -7.26 -11.58 -5.30
N HIS A 103 -8.09 -10.60 -5.66
CA HIS A 103 -8.14 -9.31 -4.97
C HIS A 103 -8.44 -9.58 -3.49
N HIS A 104 -7.42 -9.41 -2.65
CA HIS A 104 -7.51 -9.64 -1.23
C HIS A 104 -8.21 -8.42 -0.62
N HIS A 105 -9.54 -8.50 -0.52
CA HIS A 105 -10.34 -7.47 0.13
C HIS A 105 -10.12 -7.54 1.64
N THR A 106 -9.43 -6.56 2.21
CA THR A 106 -9.19 -6.49 3.67
C THR A 106 -10.24 -5.60 4.31
N SER A 107 -10.92 -6.08 5.35
CA SER A 107 -11.88 -5.26 6.11
C SER A 107 -11.16 -4.45 7.20
N LEU A 108 -11.82 -3.41 7.74
CA LEU A 108 -11.30 -2.69 8.91
C LEU A 108 -11.08 -3.61 10.11
N HIS A 109 -11.89 -4.64 10.28
CA HIS A 109 -11.72 -5.63 11.36
C HIS A 109 -10.43 -6.45 11.18
N ASP A 110 -10.07 -6.80 9.95
CA ASP A 110 -8.82 -7.51 9.66
C ASP A 110 -7.60 -6.64 9.97
N ILE A 111 -7.67 -5.34 9.64
CA ILE A 111 -6.64 -4.36 10.01
C ILE A 111 -6.53 -4.24 11.54
N GLU A 112 -7.66 -4.12 12.26
CA GLU A 112 -7.68 -4.11 13.72
C GLU A 112 -7.01 -5.36 14.31
N HIS A 113 -7.27 -6.52 13.72
CA HIS A 113 -6.66 -7.78 14.12
C HIS A 113 -5.13 -7.76 13.91
N ILE A 114 -4.64 -7.34 12.73
CA ILE A 114 -3.21 -7.21 12.45
C ILE A 114 -2.55 -6.25 13.45
N VAL A 115 -3.10 -5.05 13.61
CA VAL A 115 -2.54 -3.98 14.46
C VAL A 115 -2.50 -4.40 15.93
N SER A 116 -3.47 -5.17 16.41
CA SER A 116 -3.51 -5.64 17.79
C SER A 116 -2.32 -6.52 18.17
N HIS A 117 -1.75 -7.25 17.20
CA HIS A 117 -0.62 -8.17 17.38
C HIS A 117 0.76 -7.51 17.21
N LEU A 118 0.81 -6.23 16.80
CA LEU A 118 2.07 -5.54 16.60
C LEU A 118 2.82 -5.30 17.92
N ALA A 119 4.14 -5.46 17.86
CA ALA A 119 5.08 -5.20 18.94
C ALA A 119 5.39 -3.70 19.11
N VAL A 120 4.34 -2.87 19.15
CA VAL A 120 4.41 -1.41 19.32
C VAL A 120 3.63 -0.97 20.55
N SER A 121 3.82 0.29 20.96
CA SER A 121 3.06 0.86 22.08
C SER A 121 1.57 0.96 21.75
N GLU A 122 0.72 0.93 22.77
CA GLU A 122 -0.73 1.12 22.60
C GLU A 122 -1.08 2.48 21.97
N GLN A 123 -0.25 3.50 22.19
CA GLN A 123 -0.41 4.80 21.53
C GLN A 123 -0.17 4.70 20.02
N VAL A 124 0.84 3.93 19.59
CA VAL A 124 1.12 3.69 18.17
C VAL A 124 -0.03 2.90 17.54
N LYS A 125 -0.52 1.84 18.20
CA LYS A 125 -1.70 1.09 17.72
C LYS A 125 -2.92 2.00 17.55
N ALA A 126 -3.19 2.84 18.54
CA ALA A 126 -4.30 3.80 18.47
C ALA A 126 -4.14 4.78 17.31
N ASN A 127 -2.91 5.26 17.05
CA ASN A 127 -2.63 6.16 15.93
C ASN A 127 -2.83 5.46 14.57
N VAL A 128 -2.32 4.23 14.38
CA VAL A 128 -2.54 3.44 13.16
C VAL A 128 -4.04 3.28 12.91
N LEU A 129 -4.81 2.87 13.92
CA LEU A 129 -6.25 2.68 13.78
C LEU A 129 -7.01 3.99 13.54
N ALA A 130 -6.53 5.12 14.06
CA ALA A 130 -7.10 6.42 13.75
C ALA A 130 -6.90 6.78 12.27
N VAL A 131 -5.72 6.50 11.69
CA VAL A 131 -5.47 6.69 10.25
C VAL A 131 -6.42 5.81 9.43
N TYR A 132 -6.52 4.52 9.76
CA TYR A 132 -7.40 3.60 9.03
C TYR A 132 -8.89 3.94 9.13
N ARG A 133 -9.36 4.49 10.26
CA ARG A 133 -10.73 4.99 10.38
C ARG A 133 -10.99 6.18 9.46
N LEU A 134 -10.04 7.12 9.35
CA LEU A 134 -10.14 8.23 8.41
C LEU A 134 -10.19 7.75 6.96
N ILE A 135 -9.36 6.76 6.61
CA ILE A 135 -9.40 6.12 5.29
C ILE A 135 -10.77 5.45 5.07
N ALA A 136 -11.26 4.66 6.03
CA ALA A 136 -12.55 3.98 5.91
C ALA A 136 -13.72 4.95 5.76
N GLU A 137 -13.70 6.09 6.46
CA GLU A 137 -14.69 7.16 6.32
C GLU A 137 -14.65 7.80 4.93
N ALA A 138 -13.45 8.01 4.38
CA ALA A 138 -13.27 8.53 3.02
C ALA A 138 -13.79 7.53 1.97
N GLU A 139 -13.44 6.25 2.11
CA GLU A 139 -13.91 5.17 1.22
C GLU A 139 -15.44 5.01 1.31
N SER A 140 -16.01 5.06 2.52
CA SER A 140 -17.46 5.05 2.75
C SER A 140 -18.17 6.16 1.97
N GLN A 141 -17.62 7.36 1.96
CA GLN A 141 -18.16 8.49 1.19
C GLN A 141 -17.99 8.30 -0.31
N ALA A 142 -16.84 7.82 -0.76
CA ALA A 142 -16.55 7.60 -2.18
C ALA A 142 -17.42 6.49 -2.79
N HIS A 143 -17.63 5.41 -2.04
CA HIS A 143 -18.40 4.24 -2.46
C HIS A 143 -19.89 4.30 -2.11
N GLY A 144 -20.31 5.23 -1.26
CA GLY A 144 -21.71 5.42 -0.88
C GLY A 144 -22.29 4.31 -0.01
N MET A 145 -21.44 3.60 0.75
CA MET A 145 -21.83 2.48 1.62
C MET A 145 -21.34 2.69 3.05
N PRO A 146 -21.96 2.08 4.08
CA PRO A 146 -21.53 2.23 5.47
C PRO A 146 -20.08 1.75 5.69
N VAL A 147 -19.34 2.40 6.59
CA VAL A 147 -17.97 2.01 6.98
C VAL A 147 -17.86 0.52 7.37
N SER A 148 -18.90 -0.04 7.99
CA SER A 148 -18.94 -1.46 8.38
C SER A 148 -18.97 -2.43 7.21
N GLU A 149 -19.28 -1.96 6.01
CA GLU A 149 -19.36 -2.75 4.78
C GLU A 149 -18.20 -2.43 3.82
N ILE A 150 -17.26 -1.56 4.23
CA ILE A 150 -16.09 -1.22 3.41
C ILE A 150 -15.09 -2.37 3.40
N HIS A 151 -14.66 -2.68 2.19
CA HIS A 151 -13.58 -3.60 1.89
C HIS A 151 -12.48 -2.80 1.20
N PHE A 152 -11.34 -2.68 1.84
CA PHE A 152 -10.20 -2.00 1.27
C PHE A 152 -9.63 -2.82 0.12
N HIS A 153 -9.34 -2.14 -0.99
CA HIS A 153 -8.61 -2.73 -2.11
C HIS A 153 -7.12 -2.46 -1.89
N GLU A 154 -6.63 -1.33 -2.37
CA GLU A 154 -5.20 -0.97 -2.33
C GLU A 154 -4.76 -0.59 -0.92
N VAL A 155 -5.55 0.22 -0.21
CA VAL A 155 -5.21 0.68 1.15
C VAL A 155 -5.28 -0.42 2.22
N GLY A 156 -5.79 -1.60 1.87
CA GLY A 156 -5.92 -2.77 2.74
C GLY A 156 -4.80 -3.78 2.62
N SER A 157 -3.86 -3.52 1.71
CA SER A 157 -2.73 -4.42 1.47
C SER A 157 -1.74 -4.39 2.65
N MET A 158 -0.87 -5.40 2.73
CA MET A 158 0.09 -5.48 3.84
C MET A 158 1.15 -4.38 3.72
N ASP A 159 1.49 -3.97 2.50
CA ASP A 159 2.35 -2.82 2.21
C ASP A 159 1.78 -1.52 2.82
N ALA A 160 0.51 -1.23 2.56
CA ALA A 160 -0.17 -0.06 3.13
C ALA A 160 -0.18 -0.07 4.67
N VAL A 161 -0.41 -1.24 5.29
CA VAL A 161 -0.36 -1.38 6.76
C VAL A 161 1.05 -1.10 7.29
N ALA A 162 2.07 -1.63 6.61
CA ALA A 162 3.46 -1.44 6.95
C ALA A 162 3.86 0.04 6.89
N ASP A 163 3.47 0.73 5.81
CA ASP A 163 3.72 2.15 5.58
C ASP A 163 3.08 3.07 6.62
N VAL A 164 1.79 2.84 6.91
CA VAL A 164 1.09 3.59 7.95
C VAL A 164 1.75 3.36 9.30
N THR A 165 2.09 2.10 9.61
CA THR A 165 2.74 1.74 10.88
C THR A 165 4.10 2.43 11.01
N ALA A 166 4.94 2.41 9.98
CA ALA A 166 6.25 3.03 9.98
C ALA A 166 6.16 4.56 10.14
N SER A 167 5.16 5.19 9.52
CA SER A 167 4.94 6.64 9.59
C SER A 167 4.49 7.15 10.96
N VAL A 168 3.88 6.30 11.78
CA VAL A 168 3.38 6.68 13.12
C VAL A 168 4.26 6.20 14.28
N TYR A 169 5.28 5.38 14.00
CA TYR A 169 6.15 4.75 15.00
C TYR A 169 7.19 5.73 15.57
#